data_AF-E0ZBC8-F1
#
_entry.id   AF-E0ZBC8-F1
#
_cell.length_a   1.000
_cell.length_b   1.000
_cell.length_c   1.000
_cell.angle_alpha   90.00
_cell.angle_beta   90.00
_cell.angle_gamma   90.00
#
_symmetry.space_group_name_H-M   'P 1'
#
loop_
_entity.id
_entity.type
_entity.pdbx_description
1 polymer ?
#
loop_
_entity_poly.entity_id
_entity_poly.type
_entity_poly.pdbx_seq_one_letter_code
_entity_poly.pdbx_strand_id
1 'polypeptide(L)' 'GKLALTLTQVLHEGEYDGDFPLDGVQSGRIFLHLKWTQQPI' A
#
# COMPACT_ATOMS: atom_id res chain seq x y z
N GLY A 1 -3.76 -7.98 -12.69
CA GLY A 1 -3.36 -7.97 -11.28
C GLY A 1 -4.20 -6.96 -10.55
N LYS A 2 -4.79 -7.32 -9.43
CA LYS A 2 -5.56 -6.41 -8.57
C LYS A 2 -4.96 -6.44 -7.17
N LEU A 3 -4.92 -5.30 -6.49
CA LEU A 3 -4.50 -5.21 -5.11
C LEU A 3 -5.51 -4.36 -4.34
N ALA A 4 -6.04 -4.92 -3.27
CA ALA A 4 -6.85 -4.20 -2.29
C ALA A 4 -6.05 -4.15 -0.99
N LEU A 5 -5.80 -2.94 -0.49
CA LEU A 5 -5.01 -2.70 0.71
C LEU A 5 -5.79 -1.83 1.69
N THR A 6 -5.66 -2.13 2.98
CA THR A 6 -6.15 -1.26 4.05
C THR A 6 -5.07 -0.25 4.43
N LEU A 7 -5.36 1.06 4.29
CA LEU A 7 -4.39 2.15 4.57
C LEU A 7 -4.22 2.47 6.07
N THR A 8 -4.85 1.70 6.96
CA THR A 8 -4.76 1.91 8.42
C THR A 8 -3.32 1.89 8.91
N GLN A 9 -2.44 1.02 8.38
CA GLN A 9 -1.03 1.02 8.77
C GLN A 9 -0.31 2.31 8.37
N VAL A 10 -0.53 2.77 7.13
CA VAL A 10 0.01 4.04 6.62
C VAL A 10 -0.42 5.23 7.49
N LEU A 11 -1.67 5.21 7.98
CA LEU A 11 -2.20 6.25 8.86
C LEU A 11 -1.57 6.26 10.26
N HIS A 12 -1.27 5.07 10.82
CA HIS A 12 -0.69 4.97 12.17
C HIS A 12 0.82 5.22 12.17
N GLU A 13 1.52 4.70 11.17
CA GLU A 13 2.99 4.77 11.08
C GLU A 13 3.48 6.01 10.32
N GLY A 14 2.62 6.64 9.52
CA GLY A 14 2.93 7.83 8.72
C GLY A 14 3.61 7.52 7.38
N GLU A 15 4.48 6.51 7.36
CA GLU A 15 5.09 5.95 6.15
C GLU A 15 5.10 4.42 6.24
N TYR A 16 4.87 3.75 5.11
CA TYR A 16 4.78 2.30 5.04
C TYR A 16 5.31 1.80 3.69
N ASP A 17 6.26 0.87 3.75
CA ASP A 17 6.81 0.15 2.61
C ASP A 17 6.37 -1.30 2.63
N GLY A 18 5.78 -1.78 1.53
CA GLY A 18 5.28 -3.15 1.46
C GLY A 18 5.40 -3.79 0.08
N ASP A 19 5.73 -5.08 0.09
CA ASP A 19 5.66 -5.96 -1.07
C ASP A 19 4.34 -6.74 -1.05
N PHE A 20 3.56 -6.59 -2.12
CA PHE A 20 2.21 -7.13 -2.20
C PHE A 20 2.02 -8.06 -3.41
N PRO A 21 1.44 -9.26 -3.21
CA PRO A 21 1.05 -10.10 -4.33
C PRO A 21 -0.15 -9.52 -5.06
N LEU A 22 -0.15 -9.60 -6.39
CA LEU A 22 -1.26 -9.17 -7.22
C LEU A 22 -2.27 -10.32 -7.40
N ASP A 23 -3.54 -10.04 -7.12
CA ASP A 23 -4.65 -10.97 -7.35
C ASP A 23 -4.95 -11.11 -8.86
N GLY A 24 -5.28 -12.33 -9.28
CA GLY A 24 -5.69 -12.63 -10.67
C GLY A 24 -4.55 -12.62 -11.70
N VAL A 25 -3.29 -12.77 -11.27
CA VAL A 25 -2.14 -13.01 -12.17
C VAL A 25 -1.36 -14.24 -11.73
N GLN A 26 -0.79 -14.97 -12.69
CA GLN A 26 -0.04 -16.21 -12.42
C GLN A 26 1.22 -15.96 -11.58
N SER A 27 1.87 -14.81 -11.79
CA SER A 27 2.96 -14.31 -10.95
C SER A 27 3.07 -12.80 -11.13
N GLY A 28 3.11 -12.06 -10.03
CA GLY A 28 3.23 -10.61 -10.04
C GLY A 28 3.17 -10.07 -8.62
N ARG A 29 4.21 -9.35 -8.22
CA ARG A 29 4.28 -8.65 -6.94
C ARG A 29 4.52 -7.17 -7.23
N ILE A 30 3.95 -6.30 -6.42
CA ILE A 30 4.13 -4.86 -6.51
C ILE A 30 4.69 -4.35 -5.19
N PHE A 31 5.76 -3.56 -5.30
CA PHE A 31 6.30 -2.86 -4.15
C PHE A 31 5.67 -1.46 -4.09
N LEU A 32 5.13 -1.10 -2.94
CA LEU A 32 4.48 0.19 -2.71
C LEU A 32 5.15 0.89 -1.54
N HIS A 33 5.64 2.10 -1.80
CA HIS A 33 5.99 3.08 -0.78
C HIS A 33 4.82 4.03 -0.59
N LEU A 34 4.22 4.02 0.59
CA LEU A 34 3.04 4.80 0.93
C LEU A 34 3.40 5.80 2.03
N LYS A 35 3.12 7.07 1.78
CA LYS A 35 3.34 8.16 2.74
C LYS A 35 2.03 8.88 3.00
N TRP A 36 1.62 8.92 4.27
CA TRP A 36 0.49 9.71 4.70
C TRP A 36 0.87 11.19 4.74
N THR A 37 0.13 12.01 4.01
CA THR A 37 0.24 13.47 4.08
C THR A 37 -0.98 14.01 4.79
N GLN A 38 -0.77 14.63 5.96
CA GLN A 38 -1.85 15.27 6.69
C GLN A 38 -2.45 16.39 5.83
N GLN A 39 -3.78 16.43 5.70
CA GLN A 39 -4.43 17.54 5.02
C GLN A 39 -4.25 18.82 5.85
N PRO A 40 -3.70 19.90 5.27
CA PRO A 40 -3.75 21.21 5.91
C PRO A 40 -5.22 21.66 5.99
N ILE A 41 -5.64 22.08 7.18
CA ILE A 41 -6.98 22.60 7.48
C ILE A 41 -6.99 24.12 7.27
#